data_AF-A0A183HKB2-F1
#
_entry.id   AF-A0A183HKB2-F1
#
_cell.length_a   1.000
_cell.length_b   1.000
_cell.length_c   1.000
_cell.angle_alpha   90.00
_cell.angle_beta   90.00
_cell.angle_gamma   90.00
#
_symmetry.space_group_name_H-M   'P 1'
#
loop_
_entity.id
_entity.type
_entity.pdbx_description
1 polymer ?
#
loop_
_entity_poly.entity_id
_entity_poly.type
_entity_poly.pdbx_seq_one_letter_code
_entity_poly.pdbx_strand_id
1 'polypeptide(L)'
;MHLLSREDLIRQVESPDTKLKLFIKLTIAFCYCMCSLLITAFVMVLVHDRVPDMKTYPPLPDIVLDNLPLIPWAFQFCEVIAVFLAALWFMILFFHKHRVVIMRRMFSLTGTVFLLRCITMLITSLSVPGPHLECRSQSYGTFMAKLQQAYHIWSRFGMSVHGVRTCGDYMFSGHTTALTLLNYFINEC
;
A
#
# COMPACT_ATOMS: atom_id res chain seq x y z
N MET A 1 26.55 -23.68 20.19
CA MET A 1 25.97 -22.54 19.46
C MET A 1 27.05 -21.47 19.42
N HIS A 2 27.78 -21.37 18.30
CA HIS A 2 28.95 -20.48 18.18
C HIS A 2 28.45 -19.03 18.17
N LEU A 3 28.82 -18.24 19.18
CA LEU A 3 28.60 -16.79 19.21
C LEU A 3 29.51 -16.17 18.13
N LEU A 4 28.93 -15.83 16.98
CA LEU A 4 29.60 -15.05 15.93
C LEU A 4 30.00 -13.69 16.53
N SER A 5 31.29 -13.35 16.43
CA SER A 5 31.79 -12.06 16.86
C SER A 5 31.18 -10.95 16.00
N ARG A 6 30.97 -9.76 16.57
CA ARG A 6 30.38 -8.61 15.86
C ARG A 6 31.15 -8.27 14.58
N GLU A 7 32.46 -8.47 14.60
CA GLU A 7 33.37 -8.27 13.47
C GLU A 7 33.15 -9.29 12.34
N ASP A 8 32.84 -10.54 12.68
CA ASP A 8 32.51 -11.57 11.69
C ASP A 8 31.16 -11.27 11.03
N LEU A 9 30.22 -10.75 11.80
CA LEU A 9 28.94 -10.24 11.31
C LEU A 9 29.15 -9.07 10.33
N ILE A 10 30.02 -8.11 10.66
CA ILE A 10 30.36 -6.98 9.80
C ILE A 10 31.03 -7.47 8.51
N ARG A 11 32.06 -8.33 8.60
CA ARG A 11 32.71 -8.93 7.41
C ARG A 11 31.75 -9.73 6.54
N GLN A 12 30.79 -10.43 7.13
CA GLN A 12 29.80 -11.20 6.39
C GLN A 12 28.78 -10.29 5.66
N VAL A 13 28.40 -9.16 6.27
CA VAL A 13 27.54 -8.14 5.64
C VAL A 13 28.27 -7.41 4.50
N GLU A 14 29.56 -7.14 4.68
CA GLU A 14 30.39 -6.38 3.73
C GLU A 14 31.02 -7.25 2.63
N SER A 15 30.99 -8.58 2.78
CA SER A 15 31.43 -9.50 1.73
C SER A 15 30.70 -9.25 0.40
N PRO A 16 31.39 -9.36 -0.76
CA PRO A 16 30.79 -9.12 -2.06
C PRO A 16 29.55 -9.98 -2.25
N ASP A 17 28.43 -9.35 -2.61
CA ASP A 17 27.14 -10.02 -2.75
C ASP A 17 27.20 -11.06 -3.89
N THR A 18 27.36 -12.33 -3.52
CA THR A 18 27.22 -13.45 -4.46
C THR A 18 25.82 -13.44 -5.06
N LYS A 19 25.64 -13.88 -6.31
CA LYS A 19 24.31 -13.94 -6.96
C LYS A 19 23.25 -14.61 -6.06
N LEU A 20 23.60 -15.69 -5.37
CA LEU A 20 22.71 -16.38 -4.43
C LEU A 20 22.28 -15.48 -3.25
N LYS A 21 23.21 -14.77 -2.60
CA LYS A 21 22.89 -13.86 -1.49
C LYS A 21 21.95 -12.74 -1.95
N LEU A 22 22.15 -12.23 -3.16
CA LEU A 22 21.28 -11.20 -3.74
C LEU A 22 19.85 -11.71 -3.95
N PHE A 23 19.68 -12.91 -4.50
CA PHE A 23 18.35 -13.52 -4.66
C PHE A 23 17.68 -13.82 -3.31
N ILE A 24 18.42 -14.30 -2.31
CA ILE A 24 17.87 -14.50 -0.96
C ILE A 24 17.37 -13.17 -0.37
N LYS A 25 18.19 -12.12 -0.45
CA LYS A 25 17.79 -10.77 0.01
C LYS A 25 16.56 -10.25 -0.75
N LEU A 26 16.46 -10.51 -2.05
CA LEU A 26 15.29 -10.17 -2.85
C LEU A 26 14.05 -10.93 -2.36
N THR A 27 14.14 -12.24 -2.17
CA THR A 27 13.02 -13.07 -1.70
C THR A 27 12.54 -12.61 -0.33
N ILE A 28 13.46 -12.28 0.59
CA ILE A 28 13.10 -11.73 1.91
C ILE A 28 12.34 -10.41 1.76
N ALA A 29 12.87 -9.48 0.94
CA ALA A 29 12.21 -8.20 0.70
C ALA A 29 10.83 -8.35 0.04
N PHE A 30 10.70 -9.29 -0.90
CA PHE A 30 9.44 -9.62 -1.55
C PHE A 30 8.42 -10.19 -0.55
N CYS A 31 8.80 -11.18 0.26
CA CYS A 31 7.93 -11.73 1.29
C CYS A 31 7.51 -10.65 2.31
N TYR A 32 8.44 -9.78 2.72
CA TYR A 32 8.13 -8.65 3.58
C TYR A 32 7.09 -7.71 2.97
N CYS A 33 7.24 -7.35 1.69
CA CYS A 33 6.27 -6.52 0.97
C CYS A 33 4.90 -7.21 0.88
N MET A 34 4.85 -8.49 0.54
CA MET A 34 3.60 -9.24 0.44
C MET A 34 2.89 -9.36 1.78
N CYS A 35 3.62 -9.65 2.86
CA CYS A 35 3.07 -9.66 4.21
C CYS A 35 2.56 -8.27 4.62
N SER A 36 3.31 -7.21 4.33
CA SER A 36 2.87 -5.82 4.57
C SER A 36 1.55 -5.52 3.86
N LEU A 37 1.45 -5.83 2.57
CA LEU A 37 0.23 -5.61 1.78
C LEU A 37 -0.96 -6.44 2.28
N LEU A 38 -0.71 -7.68 2.73
CA LEU A 38 -1.76 -8.51 3.34
C LEU A 38 -2.26 -7.92 4.66
N ILE A 39 -1.33 -7.44 5.51
CA ILE A 39 -1.67 -6.72 6.75
C ILE A 39 -2.46 -5.46 6.41
N THR A 40 -2.06 -4.68 5.40
CA THR A 40 -2.83 -3.51 4.96
C THR A 40 -4.24 -3.90 4.55
N ALA A 41 -4.41 -4.93 3.72
CA ALA A 41 -5.74 -5.37 3.30
C ALA A 41 -6.61 -5.79 4.49
N PHE A 42 -6.02 -6.47 5.48
CA PHE A 42 -6.72 -6.85 6.70
C PHE A 42 -7.09 -5.64 7.56
N VAL A 43 -6.16 -4.69 7.75
CA VAL A 43 -6.41 -3.44 8.47
C VAL A 43 -7.50 -2.62 7.78
N MET A 44 -7.52 -2.56 6.46
CA MET A 44 -8.60 -1.90 5.71
C MET A 44 -9.97 -2.49 6.04
N VAL A 45 -10.10 -3.81 6.13
CA VAL A 45 -11.36 -4.46 6.55
C VAL A 45 -11.72 -4.08 8.00
N LEU A 46 -10.74 -4.08 8.91
CA LEU A 46 -10.98 -3.71 10.30
C LEU A 46 -11.41 -2.26 10.48
N VAL A 47 -10.80 -1.33 9.75
CA VAL A 47 -11.12 0.09 9.84
C VAL A 47 -12.43 0.38 9.14
N HIS A 48 -12.76 -0.34 8.05
CA HIS A 48 -14.05 -0.27 7.39
C HIS A 48 -15.22 -0.61 8.34
N ASP A 49 -15.05 -1.61 9.20
CA ASP A 49 -16.04 -1.95 10.24
C ASP A 49 -16.24 -0.83 11.27
N ARG A 50 -15.21 -0.01 11.51
CA ARG A 50 -15.20 1.05 12.53
C ARG A 50 -15.47 2.44 11.97
N VAL A 51 -15.81 2.57 10.69
CA VAL A 51 -16.14 3.86 10.09
C VAL A 51 -17.33 4.47 10.85
N PRO A 52 -17.22 5.70 11.36
CA PRO A 52 -18.30 6.36 12.09
C PRO A 52 -19.52 6.57 11.18
N ASP A 53 -20.72 6.52 11.76
CA ASP A 53 -21.96 6.75 11.01
C ASP A 53 -21.99 8.18 10.45
N MET A 54 -22.20 8.29 9.14
CA MET A 54 -22.24 9.56 8.40
C MET A 54 -23.36 10.50 8.87
N LYS A 55 -24.42 9.99 9.50
CA LYS A 55 -25.52 10.79 10.07
C LYS A 55 -25.12 11.47 11.38
N THR A 56 -24.30 10.80 12.18
CA THR A 56 -23.85 11.31 13.48
C THR A 56 -22.61 12.19 13.34
N TYR A 57 -21.72 11.84 12.43
CA TYR A 57 -20.45 12.55 12.21
C TYR A 57 -20.36 13.05 10.75
N PRO A 58 -20.71 14.33 10.51
CA PRO A 58 -20.60 14.90 9.17
C PRO A 58 -19.14 15.01 8.69
N PRO A 59 -18.92 15.24 7.38
CA PRO A 59 -17.60 15.51 6.83
C PRO A 59 -16.92 16.67 7.58
N LEU A 60 -15.59 16.59 7.69
CA LEU A 60 -14.80 17.69 8.25
C LEU A 60 -14.95 18.94 7.36
N PRO A 61 -15.08 20.15 7.95
CA PRO A 61 -15.11 21.37 7.17
C PRO A 61 -13.76 21.55 6.47
N ASP A 62 -13.77 21.48 5.15
CA ASP A 62 -12.59 21.63 4.30
C ASP A 62 -12.85 22.72 3.27
N ILE A 63 -12.18 23.86 3.46
CA ILE A 63 -12.34 25.06 2.63
C ILE A 63 -12.06 24.76 1.15
N VAL A 64 -11.14 23.85 0.85
CA VAL A 64 -10.79 23.52 -0.54
C VAL A 64 -11.90 22.68 -1.16
N LEU A 65 -12.42 21.68 -0.44
CA LEU A 65 -13.51 20.84 -0.95
C LEU A 65 -14.84 21.60 -1.09
N ASP A 66 -15.10 22.58 -0.21
CA ASP A 66 -16.32 23.40 -0.29
C ASP A 66 -16.34 24.33 -1.52
N ASN A 67 -15.16 24.69 -2.05
CA ASN A 67 -15.03 25.58 -3.21
C ASN A 67 -14.77 24.85 -4.54
N LEU A 68 -14.57 23.53 -4.52
CA LEU A 68 -14.30 22.74 -5.72
C LEU A 68 -15.53 21.95 -6.18
N PRO A 69 -15.89 22.01 -7.47
CA PRO A 69 -16.94 21.15 -8.00
C PRO A 69 -16.49 19.68 -7.95
N LEU A 70 -17.43 18.80 -7.59
CA LEU A 70 -17.16 17.35 -7.55
C LEU A 70 -16.85 16.81 -8.95
N ILE A 71 -15.72 16.11 -9.08
CA ILE A 71 -15.29 15.45 -10.32
C ILE A 71 -15.40 13.94 -10.15
N PRO A 72 -16.49 13.29 -10.62
CA PRO A 72 -16.77 11.88 -10.33
C PRO A 72 -15.82 10.91 -11.03
N TRP A 73 -15.19 11.31 -12.14
CA TRP A 73 -14.27 10.48 -12.91
C TRP A 73 -12.81 10.55 -12.42
N ALA A 74 -12.50 11.50 -11.53
CA ALA A 74 -11.12 11.75 -11.10
C ALA A 74 -10.47 10.52 -10.47
N PHE A 75 -11.23 9.77 -9.67
CA PHE A 75 -10.71 8.58 -8.99
C PHE A 75 -10.32 7.47 -9.98
N GLN A 76 -11.17 7.18 -10.97
CA GLN A 76 -10.88 6.20 -12.00
C GLN A 76 -9.67 6.61 -12.86
N PHE A 77 -9.55 7.90 -13.15
CA PHE A 77 -8.41 8.44 -13.88
C PHE A 77 -7.09 8.27 -13.12
N CYS A 78 -7.09 8.50 -11.80
CA CYS A 78 -5.93 8.22 -10.95
C CYS A 78 -5.50 6.74 -11.00
N GLU A 79 -6.45 5.80 -10.99
CA GLU A 79 -6.15 4.38 -11.10
C GLU A 79 -5.54 4.01 -12.47
N VAL A 80 -6.07 4.58 -13.56
CA VAL A 80 -5.51 4.38 -14.92
C VAL A 80 -4.08 4.92 -14.99
N ILE A 81 -3.82 6.11 -14.44
CA ILE A 81 -2.47 6.68 -14.39
C ILE A 81 -1.53 5.78 -13.58
N ALA A 82 -1.98 5.26 -12.44
CA ALA A 82 -1.18 4.35 -11.61
C ALA A 82 -0.78 3.08 -12.36
N VAL A 83 -1.72 2.46 -13.08
CA VAL A 83 -1.45 1.28 -13.93
C VAL A 83 -0.46 1.62 -15.06
N PHE A 84 -0.63 2.78 -15.70
CA PHE A 84 0.28 3.24 -16.76
C PHE A 84 1.71 3.46 -16.24
N LEU A 85 1.87 4.16 -15.13
CA LEU A 85 3.17 4.36 -14.47
C LEU A 85 3.80 3.03 -14.05
N ALA A 86 3.00 2.09 -13.52
CA ALA A 86 3.50 0.76 -13.18
C ALA A 86 4.03 0.03 -14.42
N ALA A 87 3.32 0.07 -15.54
CA ALA A 87 3.76 -0.53 -16.80
C ALA A 87 5.06 0.09 -17.34
N LEU A 88 5.17 1.42 -17.31
CA LEU A 88 6.39 2.13 -17.68
C LEU A 88 7.57 1.72 -16.79
N TRP A 89 7.35 1.67 -15.49
CA TRP A 89 8.38 1.26 -14.54
C TRP A 89 8.85 -0.19 -14.79
N PHE A 90 7.94 -1.14 -15.04
CA PHE A 90 8.31 -2.51 -15.38
C PHE A 90 9.14 -2.59 -16.67
N MET A 91 8.83 -1.76 -17.68
CA MET A 91 9.63 -1.66 -18.90
C MET A 91 11.05 -1.17 -18.61
N ILE A 92 11.21 -0.08 -17.86
CA ILE A 92 12.52 0.45 -17.46
C ILE A 92 13.32 -0.61 -16.70
N LEU A 93 12.68 -1.27 -15.74
CA LEU A 93 13.28 -2.31 -14.93
C LEU A 93 13.80 -3.48 -15.76
N PHE A 94 13.08 -3.89 -16.81
CA PHE A 94 13.49 -4.99 -17.68
C PHE A 94 14.84 -4.71 -18.37
N PHE A 95 15.04 -3.47 -18.84
CA PHE A 95 16.27 -3.05 -19.50
C PHE A 95 17.39 -2.65 -18.54
N HIS A 96 17.10 -2.44 -17.25
CA HIS A 96 18.09 -1.96 -16.29
C HIS A 96 19.10 -3.04 -15.86
N LYS A 97 20.40 -2.70 -15.93
CA LYS A 97 21.52 -3.61 -15.60
C LYS A 97 21.47 -4.16 -14.17
N HIS A 98 21.06 -3.32 -13.21
CA HIS A 98 20.98 -3.65 -11.78
C HIS A 98 19.54 -3.96 -11.30
N ARG A 99 18.67 -4.48 -12.17
CA ARG A 99 17.24 -4.75 -11.89
C ARG A 99 16.95 -5.44 -10.55
N VAL A 100 17.77 -6.42 -10.15
CA VAL A 100 17.56 -7.18 -8.91
C VAL A 100 17.77 -6.30 -7.66
N VAL A 101 18.75 -5.40 -7.70
CA VAL A 101 19.03 -4.47 -6.59
C VAL A 101 17.91 -3.44 -6.46
N ILE A 102 17.44 -2.91 -7.60
CA ILE A 102 16.33 -1.96 -7.65
C ILE A 102 15.04 -2.61 -7.12
N MET A 103 14.70 -3.82 -7.59
CA MET A 103 13.54 -4.57 -7.11
C MET A 103 13.56 -4.80 -5.60
N ARG A 104 14.73 -5.14 -5.04
CA ARG A 104 14.87 -5.30 -3.59
C ARG A 104 14.56 -3.99 -2.85
N ARG A 105 15.04 -2.86 -3.35
CA ARG A 105 14.77 -1.52 -2.75
C ARG A 105 13.30 -1.17 -2.84
N MET A 106 12.67 -1.42 -4.00
CA MET A 106 11.25 -1.22 -4.23
C MET A 106 10.38 -1.98 -3.24
N PHE A 107 10.61 -3.28 -3.09
CA PHE A 107 9.83 -4.10 -2.17
C PHE A 107 10.04 -3.68 -0.72
N SER A 108 11.27 -3.34 -0.33
CA SER A 108 11.55 -2.87 1.03
C SER A 108 10.85 -1.53 1.32
N LEU A 109 10.95 -0.55 0.42
CA LEU A 109 10.35 0.77 0.61
C LEU A 109 8.82 0.69 0.58
N THR A 110 8.25 -0.03 -0.38
CA THR A 110 6.80 -0.24 -0.48
C THR A 110 6.27 -0.92 0.78
N GLY A 111 6.93 -1.98 1.25
CA GLY A 111 6.54 -2.70 2.47
C GLY A 111 6.53 -1.78 3.71
N THR A 112 7.57 -0.97 3.89
CA THR A 112 7.67 -0.04 5.03
C THR A 112 6.60 1.04 5.00
N VAL A 113 6.39 1.69 3.84
CA VAL A 113 5.42 2.78 3.72
C VAL A 113 3.99 2.26 3.93
N PHE A 114 3.67 1.08 3.40
CA PHE A 114 2.35 0.47 3.62
C PHE A 114 2.15 -0.01 5.07
N LEU A 115 3.20 -0.41 5.79
CA LEU A 115 3.09 -0.67 7.23
C LEU A 115 2.86 0.61 8.04
N LEU A 116 3.54 1.70 7.71
CA LEU A 116 3.27 3.00 8.32
C LEU A 116 1.80 3.39 8.08
N ARG A 117 1.30 3.14 6.88
CA ARG A 117 -0.12 3.34 6.52
C ARG A 117 -1.08 2.51 7.37
N CYS A 118 -0.75 1.26 7.66
CA CYS A 118 -1.54 0.45 8.59
C CYS A 118 -1.63 1.10 9.98
N ILE A 119 -0.51 1.60 10.49
CA ILE A 119 -0.47 2.24 11.81
C ILE A 119 -1.34 3.49 11.83
N THR A 120 -1.25 4.35 10.80
CA THR A 120 -2.06 5.58 10.74
C THR A 120 -3.55 5.29 10.62
N MET A 121 -3.95 4.30 9.81
CA MET A 121 -5.36 3.90 9.69
C MET A 121 -5.93 3.32 10.99
N LEU A 122 -5.13 2.55 11.73
CA LEU A 122 -5.57 1.96 13.00
C LEU A 122 -5.74 3.02 14.10
N ILE A 123 -4.86 4.01 14.14
CA ILE A 123 -4.88 5.07 15.15
C ILE A 123 -5.93 6.14 14.79
N THR A 124 -6.13 6.43 13.51
CA THR A 124 -6.92 7.57 13.05
C THR A 124 -8.11 7.11 12.21
N SER A 125 -9.29 7.11 12.82
CA SER A 125 -10.57 6.91 12.12
C SER A 125 -11.19 8.27 11.81
N LEU A 126 -11.20 8.68 10.54
CA LEU A 126 -11.83 9.93 10.10
C LEU A 126 -13.26 9.70 9.61
N SER A 127 -14.08 10.75 9.70
CA SER A 127 -15.38 10.79 9.01
C SER A 127 -15.19 10.79 7.49
N VAL A 128 -16.21 10.33 6.78
CA VAL A 128 -16.20 10.25 5.31
C VAL A 128 -16.21 11.68 4.75
N PRO A 129 -15.32 12.03 3.81
CA PRO A 129 -15.12 13.41 3.35
C PRO A 129 -16.26 13.95 2.47
N GLY A 130 -17.28 13.16 2.15
CA GLY A 130 -18.42 13.66 1.42
C GLY A 130 -19.60 12.69 1.34
N PRO A 131 -20.83 13.21 1.15
CA PRO A 131 -22.05 12.40 1.06
C PRO A 131 -22.14 11.57 -0.23
N HIS A 132 -21.33 11.90 -1.24
CA HIS A 132 -21.29 11.19 -2.52
C HIS A 132 -20.60 9.81 -2.43
N LEU A 133 -19.87 9.54 -1.35
CA LEU A 133 -19.35 8.20 -1.06
C LEU A 133 -20.38 7.43 -0.23
N GLU A 134 -21.04 6.46 -0.85
CA GLU A 134 -21.90 5.50 -0.13
C GLU A 134 -21.06 4.49 0.65
N CYS A 135 -20.51 4.92 1.78
CA CYS A 135 -19.77 4.08 2.71
C CYS A 135 -20.69 3.69 3.87
N ARG A 136 -21.18 2.45 3.85
CA ARG A 136 -21.87 1.84 5.00
C ARG A 136 -20.94 0.85 5.67
N SER A 137 -20.83 0.91 6.99
CA SER A 137 -20.10 -0.09 7.76
C SER A 137 -20.73 -1.47 7.50
N GLN A 138 -20.02 -2.33 6.80
CA GLN A 138 -20.40 -3.73 6.63
C GLN A 138 -19.68 -4.54 7.70
N SER A 139 -20.38 -4.91 8.77
CA SER A 139 -19.81 -5.76 9.80
C SER A 139 -19.61 -7.19 9.27
N TYR A 140 -18.37 -7.52 8.94
CA TYR A 140 -17.98 -8.90 8.62
C TYR A 140 -17.93 -9.70 9.93
N GLY A 141 -19.03 -10.34 10.31
CA GLY A 141 -19.21 -10.91 11.65
C GLY A 141 -18.11 -11.89 12.10
N THR A 142 -17.72 -12.84 11.25
CA THR A 142 -16.74 -13.89 11.60
C THR A 142 -15.33 -13.51 11.18
N PHE A 143 -14.31 -13.85 11.99
CA PHE A 143 -12.89 -13.64 11.65
C PHE A 143 -12.52 -14.24 10.29
N MET A 144 -13.05 -15.42 9.95
CA MET A 144 -12.84 -16.05 8.65
C MET A 144 -13.40 -15.20 7.49
N ALA A 145 -14.57 -14.58 7.67
CA ALA A 145 -15.16 -13.70 6.66
C ALA A 145 -14.30 -12.44 6.45
N LYS A 146 -13.75 -11.87 7.54
CA LYS A 146 -12.78 -10.76 7.45
C LYS A 146 -11.53 -11.15 6.68
N LEU A 147 -10.98 -12.33 6.96
CA LEU A 147 -9.79 -12.84 6.28
C LEU A 147 -10.06 -13.09 4.79
N GLN A 148 -11.22 -13.66 4.46
CA GLN A 148 -11.63 -13.87 3.07
C GLN A 148 -11.79 -12.55 2.31
N GLN A 149 -12.38 -11.54 2.96
CA GLN A 149 -12.50 -10.21 2.38
C GLN A 149 -11.13 -9.51 2.23
N ALA A 150 -10.25 -9.63 3.23
CA ALA A 150 -8.89 -9.12 3.16
C ALA A 150 -8.11 -9.76 1.99
N TYR A 151 -8.26 -11.07 1.79
CA TYR A 151 -7.68 -11.77 0.66
C TYR A 151 -8.26 -11.30 -0.69
N HIS A 152 -9.57 -11.07 -0.75
CA HIS A 152 -10.23 -10.51 -1.95
C HIS A 152 -9.68 -9.13 -2.31
N ILE A 153 -9.51 -8.24 -1.33
CA ILE A 153 -8.90 -6.92 -1.51
C ILE A 153 -7.44 -7.03 -1.95
N TRP A 154 -6.66 -7.89 -1.28
CA TRP A 154 -5.24 -8.11 -1.56
C TRP A 154 -5.02 -8.63 -2.99
N SER A 155 -5.79 -9.63 -3.42
CA SER A 155 -5.69 -10.21 -4.78
C SER A 155 -6.04 -9.23 -5.90
N ARG A 156 -6.81 -8.17 -5.61
CA ARG A 156 -7.19 -7.11 -6.55
C ARG A 156 -6.37 -5.84 -6.40
N PHE A 157 -5.29 -5.88 -5.61
CA PHE A 157 -4.45 -4.73 -5.27
C PHE A 157 -5.22 -3.51 -4.72
N GLY A 158 -6.41 -3.72 -4.16
CA GLY A 158 -7.25 -2.66 -3.59
C GLY A 158 -7.81 -1.63 -4.59
N MET A 159 -7.84 -1.95 -5.88
CA MET A 159 -8.34 -1.04 -6.93
C MET A 159 -9.88 -1.06 -7.06
N SER A 160 -10.50 0.11 -7.17
CA SER A 160 -11.93 0.31 -7.42
C SER A 160 -12.37 -0.12 -8.81
N VAL A 161 -11.51 -0.01 -9.83
CA VAL A 161 -11.74 -0.61 -11.16
C VAL A 161 -12.05 -2.11 -11.06
N HIS A 162 -11.48 -2.81 -10.08
CA HIS A 162 -11.72 -4.24 -9.85
C HIS A 162 -12.91 -4.53 -8.92
N GLY A 163 -13.73 -3.51 -8.61
CA GLY A 163 -14.92 -3.60 -7.78
C GLY A 163 -14.63 -3.56 -6.28
N VAL A 164 -13.41 -3.22 -5.85
CA VAL A 164 -13.07 -3.09 -4.43
C VAL A 164 -13.42 -1.69 -3.96
N ARG A 165 -14.44 -1.57 -3.10
CA ARG A 165 -14.75 -0.33 -2.39
C ARG A 165 -14.49 -0.52 -0.92
N THR A 166 -13.42 0.09 -0.43
CA THR A 166 -13.07 0.13 0.98
C THR A 166 -13.18 1.55 1.49
N CYS A 167 -13.59 1.68 2.74
CA CYS A 167 -13.80 2.96 3.41
C CYS A 167 -12.97 2.98 4.69
N GLY A 168 -12.53 4.16 5.12
CA GLY A 168 -11.85 4.34 6.40
C GLY A 168 -10.38 4.75 6.30
N ASP A 169 -9.83 4.90 5.11
CA ASP A 169 -8.54 5.56 4.89
C ASP A 169 -8.71 6.80 4.03
N TYR A 170 -8.90 7.94 4.72
CA TYR A 170 -9.07 9.25 4.09
C TYR A 170 -7.87 10.17 4.32
N MET A 171 -6.96 9.81 5.22
CA MET A 171 -5.77 10.62 5.53
C MET A 171 -4.58 10.21 4.68
N PHE A 172 -4.38 8.90 4.44
CA PHE A 172 -3.16 8.42 3.79
C PHE A 172 -3.45 7.48 2.61
N SER A 173 -3.82 8.07 1.47
CA SER A 173 -4.18 7.34 0.25
C SER A 173 -3.09 6.38 -0.28
N GLY A 174 -3.52 5.15 -0.55
CA GLY A 174 -2.70 4.10 -1.15
C GLY A 174 -2.34 4.36 -2.61
N HIS A 175 -3.29 4.89 -3.38
CA HIS A 175 -3.06 5.24 -4.78
C HIS A 175 -2.01 6.34 -4.91
N THR A 176 -2.11 7.37 -4.06
CA THR A 176 -1.10 8.44 -4.00
C THR A 176 0.27 7.89 -3.62
N THR A 177 0.32 7.03 -2.60
CA THR A 177 1.57 6.35 -2.20
C THR A 177 2.20 5.57 -3.35
N ALA A 178 1.40 4.76 -4.05
CA ALA A 178 1.86 3.97 -5.18
C ALA A 178 2.38 4.85 -6.33
N LEU A 179 1.64 5.90 -6.69
CA LEU A 179 2.04 6.87 -7.70
C LEU A 179 3.36 7.56 -7.35
N THR A 180 3.50 8.04 -6.12
CA THR A 180 4.72 8.71 -5.66
C THR A 180 5.92 7.78 -5.67
N LEU A 181 5.76 6.54 -5.19
CA LEU A 181 6.83 5.54 -5.24
C LEU A 181 7.22 5.22 -6.68
N LEU A 182 6.25 4.92 -7.54
CA LEU A 182 6.51 4.63 -8.96
C LEU A 182 7.23 5.80 -9.65
N ASN A 183 6.78 7.04 -9.44
CA ASN A 183 7.41 8.22 -10.01
C ASN A 183 8.87 8.39 -9.53
N TYR A 184 9.11 8.25 -8.22
CA TYR A 184 10.45 8.30 -7.65
C TYR A 184 11.38 7.27 -8.29
N PHE A 185 10.93 6.02 -8.40
CA PHE A 185 11.76 4.98 -9.01
C PHE A 185 11.93 5.15 -10.51
N ILE A 186 10.95 5.67 -11.24
CA ILE A 186 11.12 5.95 -12.67
C ILE A 186 12.18 7.03 -12.90
N ASN A 187 12.22 8.06 -12.06
CA ASN A 187 13.15 9.18 -12.21
C ASN A 187 14.56 8.88 -11.70
N GLU A 188 14.69 8.07 -10.64
CA GLU A 188 15.96 7.80 -9.96
C GLU A 188 16.62 6.47 -10.38
N CYS A 189 16.07 5.78 -11.40
CA CYS A 189 16.65 4.58 -12.02
C CYS A 189 17.48 4.94 -13.25
#